data_AF-A0AAV6IYF1-F1
#
_entry.id   AF-A0AAV6IYF1-F1
#
_cell.length_a   1.000
_cell.length_b   1.000
_cell.length_c   1.000
_cell.angle_alpha   90.00
_cell.angle_beta   90.00
_cell.angle_gamma   90.00
#
_symmetry.space_group_name_H-M   'P 1'
#
loop_
_entity.id
_entity.type
_entity.pdbx_description
1 polymer ?
#
loop_
_entity_poly.entity_id
_entity_poly.type
_entity_poly.pdbx_seq_one_letter_code
_entity_poly.pdbx_strand_id
1 'polypeptide(L)' 'MAAYTTSLGRKTSTNYPLVNFLMAAESDFFIGALGSTWSYLIDGMRNTRGKVMAGYLSVNKDDRYW' A
#
# COMPACT_ATOMS: atom_id res chain seq x y z
N MET A 1 0.67 0.82 -25.23
CA MET A 1 1.07 1.54 -24.01
C MET A 1 0.04 2.55 -23.52
N ALA A 2 -0.56 3.38 -24.40
CA ALA A 2 -1.50 4.44 -24.00
C ALA A 2 -2.82 3.96 -23.36
N ALA A 3 -3.47 2.91 -23.88
CA ALA A 3 -4.74 2.42 -23.34
C ALA A 3 -4.60 1.83 -21.91
N TYR A 4 -3.51 1.11 -21.66
CA TYR A 4 -3.21 0.50 -20.36
C TYR A 4 -2.97 1.56 -19.29
N THR A 5 -2.13 2.55 -19.56
CA THR A 5 -1.88 3.65 -18.61
C THR A 5 -3.13 4.48 -18.32
N THR A 6 -4.02 4.65 -19.30
CA THR A 6 -5.31 5.32 -19.10
C THR A 6 -6.25 4.50 -18.22
N SER A 7 -6.22 3.17 -18.33
CA SER A 7 -7.02 2.28 -17.47
C SER A 7 -6.51 2.22 -16.01
N LEU A 8 -5.22 2.46 -15.78
CA LEU A 8 -4.64 2.47 -14.43
C LEU A 8 -5.07 3.68 -13.58
N GLY A 9 -5.75 4.66 -14.18
CA GLY A 9 -6.24 5.84 -13.47
C GLY A 9 -5.15 6.86 -13.16
N ARG A 10 -5.56 7.96 -12.51
CA ARG A 10 -4.65 9.04 -12.13
C ARG A 10 -3.92 8.66 -10.84
N LYS A 11 -2.59 8.77 -10.84
CA LYS A 11 -1.77 8.55 -9.64
C LYS A 11 -2.21 9.55 -8.56
N THR A 12 -2.87 9.04 -7.51
CA THR A 12 -3.28 9.82 -6.34
C THR A 12 -2.16 9.97 -5.31
N SER A 13 -1.04 9.26 -5.50
CA SER A 13 0.15 9.40 -4.66
C SER A 13 0.81 10.77 -4.86
N THR A 14 1.18 11.41 -3.76
CA THR A 14 1.99 12.63 -3.77
C THR A 14 3.47 12.29 -3.55
N ASN A 15 4.38 13.25 -3.76
CA ASN A 15 5.80 13.10 -3.41
C ASN A 15 6.06 13.29 -1.90
N TYR A 16 5.00 13.45 -1.10
CA TYR A 16 5.11 13.60 0.35
C TYR A 16 4.80 12.26 1.03
N PRO A 17 5.80 11.57 1.60
CA PRO A 17 5.60 10.23 2.15
C PRO A 17 4.58 10.21 3.29
N LEU A 18 4.52 11.27 4.11
CA LEU A 18 3.55 11.38 5.20
C LEU A 18 2.10 11.54 4.72
N VAL A 19 1.88 12.20 3.58
CA VAL A 19 0.53 12.34 3.00
C VAL A 19 0.05 10.98 2.48
N ASN A 20 0.92 10.25 1.79
CA ASN A 20 0.61 8.89 1.33
C ASN A 20 0.35 7.94 2.50
N PHE A 21 1.09 8.10 3.60
CA PHE A 21 0.89 7.33 4.82
C PHE A 21 -0.46 7.58 5.47
N LEU A 22 -0.85 8.85 5.65
CA LEU A 22 -2.15 9.19 6.22
C LEU A 22 -3.29 8.70 5.31
N MET A 23 -3.14 8.86 3.99
CA MET A 23 -4.10 8.34 3.01
C MET A 23 -4.24 6.81 3.10
N ALA A 24 -3.14 6.08 3.33
CA ALA A 24 -3.18 4.62 3.52
C ALA A 24 -3.77 4.19 4.87
N ALA A 25 -3.53 4.96 5.94
CA ALA A 25 -4.16 4.73 7.24
C ALA A 25 -5.68 4.95 7.19
N GLU A 26 -6.14 5.85 6.32
CA GLU A 26 -7.56 6.18 6.16
C GLU A 26 -8.28 5.43 5.03
N SER A 27 -7.62 4.53 4.29
CA SER A 27 -8.31 3.77 3.24
C SER A 27 -9.36 2.79 3.80
N ASP A 28 -10.31 2.30 3.00
CA ASP A 28 -11.23 1.24 3.45
C ASP A 28 -10.55 -0.13 3.38
N PHE A 29 -9.81 -0.37 2.31
CA PHE A 29 -9.00 -1.56 2.10
C PHE A 29 -7.51 -1.18 1.99
N PHE A 30 -6.64 -1.88 2.71
CA PHE A 30 -5.20 -1.66 2.65
C PHE A 30 -4.47 -2.92 2.21
N ILE A 31 -3.55 -2.78 1.26
CA ILE A 31 -2.61 -3.84 0.85
C ILE A 31 -1.19 -3.37 1.13
N GLY A 32 -0.49 -4.07 2.02
CA GLY A 32 0.89 -3.77 2.42
C GLY A 32 1.90 -4.79 1.92
N ALA A 33 3.20 -4.45 2.03
CA ALA A 33 4.28 -5.39 1.79
C ALA A 33 4.62 -6.12 3.11
N LEU A 34 4.63 -7.45 3.09
CA LEU A 34 4.99 -8.25 4.26
C LEU A 34 6.47 -7.98 4.63
N GLY A 35 6.71 -7.60 5.89
CA GLY A 35 8.05 -7.25 6.38
C GLY A 35 8.42 -5.75 6.27
N SER A 36 7.53 -4.89 5.78
CA SER A 36 7.74 -3.44 5.78
C SER A 36 7.34 -2.79 7.11
N THR A 37 8.26 -2.05 7.74
CA THR A 37 7.96 -1.26 8.95
C THR A 37 6.84 -0.24 8.70
N TRP A 38 6.75 0.30 7.48
CA TRP A 38 5.67 1.21 7.09
C TRP A 38 4.31 0.52 7.07
N SER A 39 4.23 -0.70 6.52
CA SER A 39 2.98 -1.46 6.50
C SER A 39 2.55 -1.86 7.91
N TYR A 40 3.49 -2.20 8.78
CA TYR A 40 3.23 -2.46 10.20
C TYR A 40 2.63 -1.23 10.92
N LEU A 41 3.20 -0.04 10.71
CA LEU A 41 2.67 1.20 11.30
C LEU A 41 1.26 1.54 10.79
N ILE A 42 1.01 1.38 9.48
CA ILE A 42 -0.31 1.62 8.89
C ILE A 42 -1.34 0.66 9.47
N ASP A 43 -1.00 -0.62 9.60
CA ASP A 43 -1.88 -1.63 10.16
C ASP A 43 -2.21 -1.36 11.64
N GLY A 44 -1.24 -0.96 12.45
CA GLY A 44 -1.49 -0.51 13.82
C GLY A 44 -2.46 0.67 13.91
N MET A 45 -2.28 1.69 13.06
CA MET A 45 -3.18 2.86 13.00
C MET A 45 -4.57 2.51 12.47
N ARG A 46 -4.69 1.53 11.57
CA ARG A 46 -5.98 1.06 11.05
C ARG A 46 -6.74 0.23 12.09
N ASN A 47 -6.03 -0.65 12.80
CA ASN A 47 -6.61 -1.49 13.84
C ASN A 47 -7.18 -0.66 15.00
N THR A 48 -6.52 0.43 15.40
CA THR A 48 -7.04 1.35 16.44
C THR A 48 -8.29 2.14 16.00
N ARG A 49 -8.55 2.22 14.69
CA ARG A 49 -9.73 2.89 14.11
C ARG A 49 -10.82 1.91 13.63
N GLY A 50 -10.72 0.63 13.99
CA GLY A 50 -11.71 -0.39 13.62
C GLY A 50 -11.70 -0.78 12.14
N LYS A 51 -10.62 -0.46 11.41
CA LYS A 51 -10.48 -0.79 9.98
C LYS A 51 -9.80 -2.15 9.81
N VAL A 52 -10.62 -3.21 9.81
CA VAL A 52 -10.16 -4.61 9.88
C VAL A 52 -9.71 -5.17 8.52
N MET A 53 -10.07 -4.51 7.42
CA MET A 53 -9.76 -5.03 6.08
C MET A 53 -8.33 -4.67 5.66
N ALA A 54 -7.42 -5.63 5.80
CA ALA A 54 -6.02 -5.53 5.40
C ALA A 54 -5.55 -6.81 4.71
N GLY A 55 -4.67 -6.65 3.71
CA GLY A 55 -3.97 -7.74 3.02
C GLY A 55 -2.47 -7.47 2.98
N TYR A 56 -1.67 -8.54 2.95
CA TYR A 56 -0.22 -8.45 2.82
C TYR A 56 0.28 -9.25 1.63
N LEU A 57 1.16 -8.65 0.84
CA LEU A 57 1.87 -9.29 -0.26
C LEU A 57 3.33 -9.50 0.16
N SER A 58 3.79 -10.75 0.13
CA SER A 58 5.21 -11.07 0.12
C SER A 58 5.61 -11.46 -1.30
N VAL A 59 6.54 -10.73 -1.90
CA VAL A 59 7.25 -11.25 -3.07
C VAL A 59 8.31 -12.21 -2.58
N ASN A 60 8.19 -13.48 -2.97
CA ASN A 60 9.29 -14.42 -2.82
C ASN A 60 10.42 -13.88 -3.71
N LYS A 61 11.57 -13.56 -3.13
CA LYS A 61 12.73 -13.10 -3.89
C LYS A 61 13.25 -14.30 -4.66
N ASP A 62 12.74 -14.53 -5.87
CA ASP A 62 13.32 -15.49 -6.79
C ASP A 62 14.62 -14.88 -7.32
N ASP A 63 15.72 -15.33 -6.74
CA ASP A 63 17.11 -15.01 -7.04
C ASP A 63 17.54 -15.36 -8.48
N ARG A 64 16.61 -15.88 -9.29
CA ARG A 64 16.78 -16.18 -10.72
C ARG A 64 16.48 -15.01 -11.66
N TYR A 65 15.82 -13.94 -11.20
CA TYR A 65 15.39 -12.82 -12.08
C TYR A 65 15.73 -11.43 -11.52
N TRP A 66 16.97 -11.25 -11.03
CA TRP A 66 17.54 -9.91 -10.78
C TRP A 66 18.23 -9.35 -12.02
#